data_AF-A0A4Q4BZT0-F1
#
_entry.id   AF-A0A4Q4BZT0-F1
#
_cell.length_a   1.000
_cell.length_b   1.000
_cell.length_c   1.000
_cell.angle_alpha   90.00
_cell.angle_beta   90.00
_cell.angle_gamma   90.00
#
_symmetry.space_group_name_H-M   'P 1'
#
loop_
_entity.id
_entity.type
_entity.pdbx_description
1 polymer ?
#
loop_
_entity_poly.entity_id
_entity_poly.type
_entity_poly.pdbx_seq_one_letter_code
_entity_poly.pdbx_strand_id
1 'polypeptide(L)'
;MCEHDAFTHTPGSGHGTTRRTLLTGALAAPLVAGVSAGSATATTTVTRWVKPPYTDAYPAMQVKNAVGRLGEAVPVTGYFVNTTWFKITTGKMAGTYVSGSGLTTTNPATQTFAYPSPDPFSLPPVGSRLTRYVISRDFYVSTRASASFSAARRTSIAPRTKVTGKLVSSDWVRLDDGRYITTALLATTPVVRAFNGRVPSGRLRALPAYLRAPSAAASSLERVAAMQFIRMDTAFAKVFGYHITVEEGYRSLYWQKHWYAQYGAPRAAYPGTSNHGMGLAVDIRSGAGSPFTFGTSADKWLTANGAGFGFDRSWWLDQGRPNAEFWHYNFIG
;
A
#
# COMPACT_ATOMS: atom_id res chain seq x y z
N MET A 1 -8.70 0.24 -10.91
CA MET A 1 -9.34 1.50 -10.53
C MET A 1 -8.88 1.76 -9.11
N CYS A 2 -7.65 2.24 -8.97
CA CYS A 2 -7.27 3.03 -7.80
C CYS A 2 -7.57 4.48 -8.15
N GLU A 3 -8.20 5.18 -7.21
CA GLU A 3 -8.61 6.58 -7.29
C GLU A 3 -7.41 7.48 -7.61
N HIS A 4 -7.46 8.21 -8.72
CA HIS A 4 -6.79 9.51 -8.83
C HIS A 4 -7.51 10.34 -9.90
N ASP A 5 -8.45 11.16 -9.45
CA ASP A 5 -9.00 12.27 -10.22
C ASP A 5 -7.88 13.28 -10.55
N ALA A 6 -7.90 13.71 -11.81
CA ALA A 6 -6.96 14.59 -12.46
C ALA A 6 -6.87 15.98 -11.82
N PHE A 7 -5.66 16.55 -11.80
CA PHE A 7 -5.49 18.01 -11.69
C PHE A 7 -4.46 18.51 -12.69
N THR A 8 -4.95 19.31 -13.64
CA THR A 8 -4.18 20.26 -14.44
C THR A 8 -4.44 21.66 -13.86
N HIS A 9 -3.39 22.40 -13.48
CA HIS A 9 -3.44 23.87 -13.50
C HIS A 9 -2.04 24.50 -13.54
N THR A 10 -1.91 25.45 -14.47
CA THR A 10 -0.80 26.38 -14.70
C THR A 10 -0.89 27.59 -13.73
N PRO A 11 0.23 28.29 -13.42
CA PRO A 11 0.24 29.33 -12.39
C PRO A 11 0.02 30.74 -12.95
N GLY A 12 -0.70 31.58 -12.19
CA GLY A 12 -0.82 33.02 -12.40
C GLY A 12 -0.30 33.80 -11.19
N SER A 13 0.70 34.63 -11.43
CA SER A 13 1.37 35.55 -10.51
C SER A 13 0.55 36.82 -10.21
N GLY A 14 0.75 37.43 -9.04
CA GLY A 14 0.29 38.80 -8.78
C GLY A 14 0.67 39.33 -7.39
N HIS A 15 1.62 40.26 -7.35
CA HIS A 15 2.08 41.01 -6.18
C HIS A 15 1.05 42.03 -5.66
N GLY A 16 1.20 42.43 -4.39
CA GLY A 16 0.53 43.60 -3.83
C GLY A 16 0.95 43.87 -2.38
N THR A 17 2.04 44.63 -2.21
CA THR A 17 2.56 45.09 -0.91
C THR A 17 2.07 46.52 -0.66
N THR A 18 1.55 46.82 0.54
CA THR A 18 1.52 48.21 1.02
C THR A 18 1.69 48.32 2.54
N ARG A 19 2.54 49.28 2.94
CA ARG A 19 3.01 49.64 4.29
C ARG A 19 2.04 50.56 5.05
N ARG A 20 2.13 50.56 6.39
CA ARG A 20 2.44 51.69 7.33
C ARG A 20 1.88 51.35 8.72
N THR A 21 2.69 51.15 9.77
CA THR A 21 3.42 52.11 10.64
C THR A 21 2.55 52.81 11.71
N LEU A 22 2.74 52.34 12.95
CA LEU A 22 2.77 53.00 14.29
C LEU A 22 1.78 54.11 14.64
N LEU A 23 1.15 53.99 15.82
CA LEU A 23 1.41 54.89 16.95
C LEU A 23 0.80 54.40 18.27
N THR A 24 1.54 54.74 19.32
CA THR A 24 1.40 54.51 20.76
C THR A 24 0.30 55.34 21.42
N GLY A 25 -0.25 54.86 22.54
CA GLY A 25 -1.02 55.69 23.48
C GLY A 25 -1.70 54.88 24.57
N ALA A 26 -1.07 54.77 25.74
CA ALA A 26 -1.68 54.29 26.98
C ALA A 26 -2.40 55.46 27.68
N LEU A 27 -3.61 55.26 28.21
CA LEU A 27 -4.19 55.99 29.35
C LEU A 27 -5.36 55.18 29.95
N ALA A 28 -5.54 55.32 31.26
CA ALA A 28 -6.24 54.43 32.17
C ALA A 28 -7.78 54.47 32.12
N ALA A 29 -8.36 53.43 32.74
CA ALA A 29 -9.76 53.01 32.76
C ALA A 29 -10.77 53.94 33.49
N PRO A 30 -12.07 53.67 33.28
CA PRO A 30 -13.01 53.61 34.38
C PRO A 30 -13.65 52.21 34.51
N LEU A 31 -13.95 51.85 35.76
CA LEU A 31 -14.67 50.63 36.13
C LEU A 31 -16.04 50.56 35.45
N VAL A 32 -16.31 49.46 34.75
CA VAL A 32 -17.66 49.04 34.34
C VAL A 32 -17.86 47.59 34.73
N ALA A 33 -19.04 47.32 35.27
CA ALA A 33 -19.52 46.10 35.90
C ALA A 33 -19.14 44.80 35.19
N GLY A 34 -18.90 43.77 36.00
CA GLY A 34 -18.49 42.44 35.58
C GLY A 34 -19.44 41.82 34.57
N VAL A 35 -18.93 41.63 33.36
CA VAL A 35 -19.37 40.56 32.47
C VAL A 35 -18.54 39.34 32.87
N SER A 36 -19.19 38.29 33.36
CA SER A 36 -18.56 36.99 33.57
C SER A 36 -17.89 36.56 32.27
N ALA A 37 -16.57 36.60 32.22
CA ALA A 37 -15.82 35.88 31.21
C ALA A 37 -16.23 34.41 31.36
N GLY A 38 -17.03 33.91 30.41
CA GLY A 38 -17.31 32.49 30.31
C GLY A 38 -15.97 31.77 30.33
N SER A 39 -15.83 30.84 31.28
CA SER A 39 -14.68 29.97 31.37
C SER A 39 -14.49 29.30 30.00
N ALA A 40 -13.48 29.76 29.26
CA ALA A 40 -13.07 29.09 28.04
C ALA A 40 -12.61 27.70 28.47
N THR A 41 -13.45 26.69 28.25
CA THR A 41 -13.12 25.29 28.48
C THR A 41 -11.81 25.04 27.74
N ALA A 42 -10.73 24.81 28.48
CA ALA A 42 -9.41 24.58 27.90
C ALA A 42 -9.54 23.46 26.87
N THR A 43 -9.44 23.82 25.59
CA THR A 43 -9.71 22.87 24.53
C THR A 43 -8.48 21.98 24.41
N THR A 44 -8.57 20.77 24.97
CA THR A 44 -7.45 19.83 25.01
C THR A 44 -6.99 19.51 23.59
N THR A 45 -5.79 19.95 23.27
CA THR A 45 -5.14 19.61 22.00
C THR A 45 -4.71 18.14 22.05
N VAL A 46 -5.02 17.41 20.99
CA VAL A 46 -4.72 15.99 20.84
C VAL A 46 -4.10 15.74 19.47
N THR A 47 -3.28 14.70 19.39
CA THR A 47 -2.83 14.14 18.10
C THR A 47 -3.78 13.03 17.67
N ARG A 48 -4.12 13.04 16.39
CA ARG A 48 -4.86 11.98 15.69
C ARG A 48 -4.08 11.58 14.45
N TRP A 49 -4.42 10.44 13.90
CA TRP A 49 -3.88 9.97 12.63
C TRP A 49 -4.96 10.05 11.57
N VAL A 50 -4.58 10.55 10.40
CA VAL A 50 -5.47 10.58 9.24
C VAL A 50 -5.79 9.15 8.85
N LYS A 51 -7.07 8.80 8.90
CA LYS A 51 -7.54 7.58 8.28
C LYS A 51 -7.34 7.73 6.76
N PRO A 52 -7.00 6.63 6.10
CA PRO A 52 -6.92 6.59 4.65
C PRO A 52 -8.17 6.90 3.84
N PRO A 53 -7.99 7.08 2.51
CA PRO A 53 -6.71 7.31 1.79
C PRO A 53 -6.10 8.67 2.13
N TYR A 54 -6.96 9.60 2.46
CA TYR A 54 -6.66 10.96 2.85
C TYR A 54 -7.90 11.47 3.57
N THR A 55 -7.76 12.61 4.23
CA THR A 55 -8.92 13.40 4.63
C THR A 55 -8.81 14.78 3.99
N ASP A 56 -9.91 15.22 3.39
CA ASP A 56 -10.01 16.58 2.88
C ASP A 56 -10.03 17.56 4.06
N ALA A 57 -9.30 18.64 3.90
CA ALA A 57 -9.24 19.75 4.84
C ALA A 57 -9.98 20.94 4.26
N TYR A 58 -10.80 21.57 5.10
CA TYR A 58 -11.75 22.60 4.71
C TYR A 58 -11.42 23.93 5.40
N PRO A 59 -11.72 25.07 4.76
CA PRO A 59 -11.48 26.38 5.35
C PRO A 59 -12.43 26.67 6.53
N ALA A 60 -13.60 26.05 6.54
CA ALA A 60 -14.57 26.08 7.63
C ALA A 60 -15.35 24.76 7.70
N MET A 61 -15.98 24.50 8.84
CA MET A 61 -16.88 23.36 9.02
C MET A 61 -18.04 23.43 8.01
N GLN A 62 -18.50 22.27 7.53
CA GLN A 62 -19.66 22.12 6.63
C GLN A 62 -19.53 22.77 5.23
N VAL A 63 -18.34 23.26 4.86
CA VAL A 63 -18.07 23.74 3.49
C VAL A 63 -17.78 22.55 2.58
N LYS A 64 -18.27 22.59 1.32
CA LYS A 64 -18.06 21.51 0.34
C LYS A 64 -16.69 21.56 -0.36
N ASN A 65 -16.07 22.74 -0.44
CA ASN A 65 -14.82 22.93 -1.15
C ASN A 65 -13.62 22.73 -0.22
N ALA A 66 -12.86 21.67 -0.45
CA ALA A 66 -11.60 21.41 0.25
C ALA A 66 -10.52 22.40 -0.20
N VAL A 67 -9.67 22.83 0.73
CA VAL A 67 -8.47 23.65 0.47
C VAL A 67 -7.19 22.82 0.39
N GLY A 68 -7.29 21.52 0.67
CA GLY A 68 -6.19 20.58 0.52
C GLY A 68 -6.55 19.20 1.07
N ARG A 69 -5.62 18.27 0.92
CA ARG A 69 -5.73 16.89 1.43
C ARG A 69 -4.59 16.61 2.38
N LEU A 70 -4.92 15.97 3.50
CA LEU A 70 -3.92 15.38 4.38
C LEU A 70 -3.70 13.94 3.97
N GLY A 71 -2.44 13.60 3.73
CA GLY A 71 -2.06 12.26 3.29
C GLY A 71 -2.38 11.16 4.30
N GLU A 72 -2.45 9.95 3.78
CA GLU A 72 -2.67 8.71 4.52
C GLU A 72 -1.75 8.56 5.75
N ALA A 73 -2.32 8.16 6.90
CA ALA A 73 -1.56 7.83 8.11
C ALA A 73 -0.60 8.96 8.57
N VAL A 74 -0.89 10.21 8.22
CA VAL A 74 -0.16 11.39 8.69
C VAL A 74 -0.73 11.78 10.07
N PRO A 75 0.12 12.11 11.07
CA PRO A 75 -0.35 12.64 12.33
C PRO A 75 -0.80 14.09 12.16
N VAL A 76 -1.94 14.43 12.76
CA VAL A 76 -2.48 15.79 12.81
C VAL A 76 -2.73 16.17 14.26
N THR A 77 -2.26 17.36 14.65
CA THR A 77 -2.45 17.89 16.00
C THR A 77 -3.45 19.03 15.97
N GLY A 78 -4.38 19.01 16.91
CA GLY A 78 -5.51 19.91 16.93
C GLY A 78 -6.54 19.54 17.99
N TYR A 79 -7.78 19.95 17.82
CA TYR A 79 -8.84 19.64 18.78
C TYR A 79 -10.20 19.47 18.11
N PHE A 80 -11.07 18.70 18.76
CA PHE A 80 -12.46 18.56 18.32
C PHE A 80 -13.24 19.81 18.68
N VAL A 81 -13.80 20.47 17.66
CA VAL A 81 -14.71 21.62 17.81
C VAL A 81 -16.10 21.13 18.23
N ASN A 82 -16.47 19.94 17.74
CA ASN A 82 -17.66 19.16 18.13
C ASN A 82 -17.39 17.68 17.83
N THR A 83 -18.39 16.81 17.96
CA THR A 83 -18.28 15.37 17.71
C THR A 83 -17.90 15.00 16.26
N THR A 84 -18.07 15.93 15.32
CA THR A 84 -17.89 15.70 13.89
C THR A 84 -16.65 16.39 13.32
N TRP A 85 -16.24 17.54 13.85
CA TRP A 85 -15.22 18.38 13.24
C TRP A 85 -14.00 18.56 14.13
N PHE A 86 -12.82 18.42 13.53
CA PHE A 86 -11.52 18.60 14.15
C PHE A 86 -10.79 19.78 13.52
N LYS A 87 -10.35 20.75 14.33
CA LYS A 87 -9.57 21.89 13.86
C LYS A 87 -8.09 21.62 14.04
N ILE A 88 -7.32 21.75 12.97
CA ILE A 88 -5.87 21.53 12.96
C ILE A 88 -5.17 22.77 13.50
N THR A 89 -4.20 22.60 14.39
CA THR A 89 -3.48 23.70 15.03
C THR A 89 -2.02 23.80 14.62
N THR A 90 -1.49 22.84 13.88
CA THR A 90 -0.06 22.77 13.53
C THR A 90 0.16 22.40 12.06
N GLY A 91 1.39 22.65 11.58
CA GLY A 91 1.81 22.30 10.22
C GLY A 91 1.17 23.16 9.13
N LYS A 92 1.35 22.73 7.87
CA LYS A 92 0.92 23.49 6.68
C LYS A 92 -0.61 23.69 6.59
N MET A 93 -1.38 22.87 7.30
CA MET A 93 -2.86 22.92 7.29
C MET A 93 -3.43 23.52 8.58
N ALA A 94 -2.61 24.19 9.39
CA ALA A 94 -3.09 24.87 10.60
C ALA A 94 -4.22 25.86 10.28
N GLY A 95 -5.26 25.89 11.11
CA GLY A 95 -6.46 26.71 10.92
C GLY A 95 -7.57 26.04 10.11
N THR A 96 -7.28 24.97 9.38
CA THR A 96 -8.29 24.21 8.62
C THR A 96 -9.04 23.17 9.47
N TYR A 97 -10.14 22.66 8.94
CA TYR A 97 -11.03 21.71 9.59
C TYR A 97 -11.08 20.40 8.81
N VAL A 98 -11.10 19.27 9.51
CA VAL A 98 -11.27 17.94 8.93
C VAL A 98 -12.41 17.21 9.63
N SER A 99 -13.01 16.24 8.92
CA SER A 99 -14.00 15.37 9.54
C SER A 99 -13.31 14.44 10.55
N GLY A 100 -13.84 14.41 11.77
CA GLY A 100 -13.48 13.46 12.82
C GLY A 100 -13.65 12.01 12.41
N SER A 101 -14.60 11.72 11.51
CA SER A 101 -14.75 10.37 10.95
C SER A 101 -13.52 9.93 10.14
N GLY A 102 -12.78 10.89 9.57
CA GLY A 102 -11.52 10.70 8.86
C GLY A 102 -10.30 10.62 9.78
N LEU A 103 -10.47 10.58 11.11
CA LEU A 103 -9.38 10.53 12.07
C LEU A 103 -9.47 9.29 12.97
N THR A 104 -8.32 8.76 13.38
CA THR A 104 -8.19 7.64 14.33
C THR A 104 -7.16 7.96 15.42
N THR A 105 -7.28 7.31 16.56
CA THR A 105 -6.36 7.47 17.70
C THR A 105 -5.10 6.62 17.56
N THR A 106 -5.17 5.51 16.82
CA THR A 106 -4.05 4.59 16.58
C THR A 106 -3.43 4.86 15.24
N ASN A 107 -2.09 4.85 15.16
CA ASN A 107 -1.38 4.98 13.90
C ASN A 107 -1.71 3.78 12.98
N PRO A 108 -2.39 3.99 11.84
CA PRO A 108 -2.67 2.95 10.86
C PRO A 108 -1.42 2.18 10.41
N ALA A 109 -0.29 2.87 10.25
CA ALA A 109 0.96 2.32 9.74
C ALA A 109 1.66 1.38 10.74
N THR A 110 1.33 1.46 12.02
CA THR A 110 1.94 0.62 13.07
C THR A 110 0.95 -0.36 13.68
N GLN A 111 -0.27 -0.49 13.15
CA GLN A 111 -1.20 -1.51 13.63
C GLN A 111 -0.67 -2.92 13.32
N THR A 112 -0.17 -3.58 14.36
CA THR A 112 0.24 -4.98 14.30
C THR A 112 -0.92 -5.88 14.71
N PHE A 113 -1.24 -6.86 13.86
CA PHE A 113 -2.17 -7.93 14.20
C PHE A 113 -1.39 -9.14 14.68
N ALA A 114 -1.97 -9.94 15.58
CA ALA A 114 -1.35 -11.16 16.09
C ALA A 114 -0.86 -12.05 14.94
N TYR A 115 0.46 -12.24 14.90
CA TYR A 115 1.13 -13.13 13.97
C TYR A 115 1.14 -14.55 14.55
N PRO A 116 0.77 -15.59 13.78
CA PRO A 116 0.72 -16.95 14.32
C PRO A 116 2.09 -17.42 14.82
N SER A 117 2.06 -18.12 15.96
CA SER A 117 3.17 -18.90 16.50
C SER A 117 2.75 -20.38 16.53
N PRO A 118 3.58 -21.32 16.02
CA PRO A 118 4.88 -21.08 15.39
C PRO A 118 4.79 -20.31 14.06
N ASP A 119 5.89 -19.66 13.68
CA ASP A 119 5.98 -18.88 12.44
C ASP A 119 5.64 -19.78 11.22
N PRO A 120 4.59 -19.45 10.43
CA PRO A 120 4.18 -20.23 9.27
C PRO A 120 5.23 -20.27 8.15
N PHE A 121 6.23 -19.40 8.19
CA PHE A 121 7.32 -19.32 7.22
C PHE A 121 8.65 -19.81 7.75
N SER A 122 8.69 -20.32 8.98
CA SER A 122 9.89 -20.92 9.55
C SER A 122 10.48 -22.00 8.64
N LEU A 123 11.80 -21.92 8.44
CA LEU A 123 12.56 -22.87 7.64
C LEU A 123 13.42 -23.72 8.58
N PRO A 124 13.48 -25.05 8.37
CA PRO A 124 14.48 -25.89 9.03
C PRO A 124 15.88 -25.59 8.45
N PRO A 125 16.95 -26.21 8.99
CA PRO A 125 18.27 -26.14 8.37
C PRO A 125 18.26 -26.54 6.89
N VAL A 126 19.11 -25.89 6.09
CA VAL A 126 19.31 -26.29 4.69
C VAL A 126 19.77 -27.74 4.65
N GLY A 127 19.17 -28.52 3.75
CA GLY A 127 19.34 -29.97 3.67
C GLY A 127 18.22 -30.77 4.33
N SER A 128 17.41 -30.16 5.21
CA SER A 128 16.26 -30.83 5.81
C SER A 128 15.14 -31.08 4.79
N ARG A 129 14.40 -32.16 5.00
CA ARG A 129 13.15 -32.46 4.30
C ARG A 129 12.01 -31.67 4.94
N LEU A 130 11.07 -31.19 4.13
CA LEU A 130 9.93 -30.42 4.61
C LEU A 130 8.65 -30.73 3.82
N THR A 131 7.52 -30.55 4.50
CA THR A 131 6.18 -30.50 3.91
C THR A 131 5.63 -29.09 4.10
N ARG A 132 5.13 -28.48 3.02
CA ARG A 132 4.60 -27.11 3.01
C ARG A 132 3.36 -27.01 2.13
N TYR A 133 2.67 -25.89 2.20
CA TYR A 133 1.50 -25.58 1.39
C TYR A 133 1.78 -24.34 0.54
N VAL A 134 1.36 -24.41 -0.73
CA VAL A 134 1.36 -23.24 -1.62
C VAL A 134 0.39 -22.19 -1.09
N ILE A 135 0.86 -20.96 -0.92
CA ILE A 135 0.10 -19.89 -0.25
C ILE A 135 -0.68 -18.97 -1.20
N SER A 136 -0.56 -19.16 -2.51
CA SER A 136 -1.38 -18.45 -3.47
C SER A 136 -2.87 -18.74 -3.22
N ARG A 137 -3.71 -17.75 -3.54
CA ARG A 137 -5.17 -17.88 -3.40
C ARG A 137 -5.79 -18.44 -4.67
N ASP A 138 -5.52 -17.77 -5.77
CA ASP A 138 -6.25 -17.91 -7.03
C ASP A 138 -5.33 -18.20 -8.22
N PHE A 139 -4.02 -18.00 -8.09
CA PHE A 139 -3.06 -18.24 -9.17
C PHE A 139 -2.18 -19.47 -8.95
N TYR A 140 -1.83 -20.12 -10.06
CA TYR A 140 -0.86 -21.20 -10.07
C TYR A 140 0.54 -20.65 -9.83
N VAL A 141 1.35 -21.37 -9.06
CA VAL A 141 2.75 -21.02 -8.82
C VAL A 141 3.66 -21.78 -9.79
N SER A 142 4.60 -21.07 -10.40
CA SER A 142 5.60 -21.65 -11.29
C SER A 142 6.63 -22.47 -10.51
N THR A 143 7.15 -23.49 -11.17
CA THR A 143 8.34 -24.22 -10.71
C THR A 143 9.47 -24.07 -11.71
N ARG A 144 10.69 -24.40 -11.31
CA ARG A 144 11.92 -24.21 -12.08
C ARG A 144 12.70 -25.52 -12.25
N ALA A 145 13.51 -25.61 -13.30
CA ALA A 145 14.38 -26.75 -13.57
C ALA A 145 15.58 -26.86 -12.61
N SER A 146 16.02 -25.74 -12.03
CA SER A 146 17.05 -25.67 -10.99
C SER A 146 16.71 -24.55 -9.99
N ALA A 147 17.50 -24.42 -8.92
CA ALA A 147 17.33 -23.40 -7.87
C ALA A 147 17.72 -21.98 -8.36
N SER A 148 17.09 -21.51 -9.43
CA SER A 148 17.36 -20.22 -10.06
C SER A 148 16.15 -19.71 -10.84
N PHE A 149 15.89 -18.41 -10.76
CA PHE A 149 14.88 -17.74 -11.58
C PHE A 149 15.28 -17.65 -13.06
N SER A 150 16.56 -17.81 -13.39
CA SER A 150 17.02 -17.91 -14.79
C SER A 150 16.81 -19.31 -15.37
N ALA A 151 16.49 -20.31 -14.54
CA ALA A 151 16.21 -21.65 -15.02
C ALA A 151 14.86 -21.72 -15.73
N ALA A 152 14.75 -22.66 -16.69
CA ALA A 152 13.52 -22.91 -17.41
C ALA A 152 12.35 -23.19 -16.44
N ARG A 153 11.21 -22.56 -16.70
CA ARG A 153 9.96 -22.84 -15.99
C ARG A 153 9.48 -24.25 -16.33
N ARG A 154 8.89 -24.90 -15.33
CA ARG A 154 8.27 -26.23 -15.43
C ARG A 154 6.78 -26.11 -15.07
N THR A 155 6.07 -27.24 -15.10
CA THR A 155 4.65 -27.32 -14.77
C THR A 155 4.35 -26.61 -13.46
N SER A 156 3.29 -25.82 -13.46
CA SER A 156 2.88 -25.04 -12.30
C SER A 156 2.18 -25.90 -11.25
N ILE A 157 2.03 -25.37 -10.04
CA ILE A 157 1.34 -26.02 -8.92
C ILE A 157 0.11 -25.19 -8.55
N ALA A 158 -1.01 -25.85 -8.32
CA ALA A 158 -2.27 -25.19 -7.97
C ALA A 158 -2.20 -24.50 -6.59
N PRO A 159 -3.02 -23.45 -6.36
CA PRO A 159 -3.20 -22.86 -5.04
C PRO A 159 -3.45 -23.91 -3.95
N ARG A 160 -2.93 -23.65 -2.74
CA ARG A 160 -3.14 -24.49 -1.54
C ARG A 160 -2.66 -25.94 -1.63
N THR A 161 -1.99 -26.32 -2.71
CA THR A 161 -1.41 -27.67 -2.85
C THR A 161 -0.36 -27.92 -1.77
N LYS A 162 -0.43 -29.10 -1.15
CA LYS A 162 0.60 -29.61 -0.26
C LYS A 162 1.78 -30.14 -1.09
N VAL A 163 2.99 -29.69 -0.79
CA VAL A 163 4.22 -30.09 -1.47
C VAL A 163 5.24 -30.62 -0.46
N THR A 164 6.07 -31.56 -0.92
CA THR A 164 7.14 -32.16 -0.11
C THR A 164 8.45 -32.09 -0.89
N GLY A 165 9.56 -31.84 -0.19
CA GLY A 165 10.87 -31.77 -0.80
C GLY A 165 12.00 -31.51 0.19
N LYS A 166 13.19 -31.26 -0.35
CA LYS A 166 14.40 -30.90 0.40
C LYS A 166 14.64 -29.40 0.29
N LEU A 167 14.84 -28.73 1.42
CA LEU A 167 15.30 -27.33 1.41
C LEU A 167 16.75 -27.31 0.90
N VAL A 168 17.01 -26.60 -0.20
CA VAL A 168 18.35 -26.52 -0.81
C VAL A 168 19.03 -25.17 -0.61
N SER A 169 18.25 -24.15 -0.26
CA SER A 169 18.73 -22.83 0.20
C SER A 169 17.59 -22.15 0.96
N SER A 170 17.82 -20.95 1.51
CA SER A 170 16.75 -20.13 2.11
C SER A 170 15.62 -19.81 1.13
N ASP A 171 15.89 -19.87 -0.18
CA ASP A 171 15.00 -19.35 -1.22
C ASP A 171 14.37 -20.48 -2.05
N TRP A 172 14.86 -21.72 -1.91
CA TRP A 172 14.52 -22.82 -2.80
C TRP A 172 14.31 -24.14 -2.08
N VAL A 173 13.24 -24.83 -2.48
CA VAL A 173 12.96 -26.23 -2.16
C VAL A 173 13.06 -27.03 -3.46
N ARG A 174 13.84 -28.11 -3.44
CA ARG A 174 13.80 -29.15 -4.47
C ARG A 174 12.69 -30.13 -4.11
N LEU A 175 11.63 -30.16 -4.89
CA LEU A 175 10.51 -31.07 -4.75
C LEU A 175 10.95 -32.52 -5.05
N ASP A 176 10.19 -33.48 -4.54
CA ASP A 176 10.47 -34.92 -4.73
C ASP A 176 10.48 -35.36 -6.19
N ASP A 177 9.72 -34.67 -7.04
CA ASP A 177 9.69 -34.87 -8.49
C ASP A 177 10.83 -34.16 -9.25
N GLY A 178 11.79 -33.57 -8.52
CA GLY A 178 12.97 -32.91 -9.07
C GLY A 178 12.77 -31.45 -9.47
N ARG A 179 11.54 -30.91 -9.46
CA ARG A 179 11.28 -29.48 -9.73
C ARG A 179 11.71 -28.61 -8.55
N TYR A 180 11.92 -27.32 -8.79
CA TYR A 180 12.27 -26.35 -7.76
C TYR A 180 11.16 -25.31 -7.57
N ILE A 181 10.84 -24.98 -6.32
CA ILE A 181 9.86 -23.96 -5.96
C ILE A 181 10.48 -23.01 -4.95
N THR A 182 10.13 -21.72 -5.06
CA THR A 182 10.62 -20.71 -4.13
C THR A 182 9.94 -20.81 -2.76
N THR A 183 10.70 -20.64 -1.69
CA THR A 183 10.18 -20.62 -0.30
C THR A 183 9.25 -19.43 -0.03
N ALA A 184 9.33 -18.37 -0.84
CA ALA A 184 8.45 -17.20 -0.79
C ALA A 184 6.96 -17.56 -0.89
N LEU A 185 6.65 -18.66 -1.60
CA LEU A 185 5.29 -19.12 -1.91
C LEU A 185 4.81 -20.26 -1.00
N LEU A 186 5.57 -20.58 0.05
CA LEU A 186 5.33 -21.74 0.91
C LEU A 186 5.10 -21.33 2.38
N ALA A 187 4.17 -22.03 3.03
CA ALA A 187 3.93 -21.96 4.47
C ALA A 187 3.72 -23.35 5.09
N THR A 188 3.82 -23.45 6.42
CA THR A 188 3.55 -24.69 7.18
C THR A 188 2.07 -25.06 7.27
N THR A 189 1.17 -24.14 6.93
CA THR A 189 -0.28 -24.33 7.00
C THR A 189 -0.99 -23.78 5.75
N PRO A 190 -2.07 -24.41 5.27
CA PRO A 190 -2.87 -23.89 4.17
C PRO A 190 -3.80 -22.74 4.59
N VAL A 191 -3.88 -22.41 5.88
CA VAL A 191 -4.79 -21.38 6.43
C VAL A 191 -4.17 -19.99 6.30
N VAL A 192 -4.05 -19.51 5.05
CA VAL A 192 -3.39 -18.23 4.70
C VAL A 192 -4.00 -17.03 5.44
N ARG A 193 -5.32 -17.05 5.67
CA ARG A 193 -6.03 -15.97 6.37
C ARG A 193 -5.49 -15.68 7.77
N ALA A 194 -4.83 -16.64 8.42
CA ALA A 194 -4.24 -16.46 9.74
C ALA A 194 -3.06 -15.46 9.74
N PHE A 195 -2.34 -15.31 8.62
CA PHE A 195 -1.14 -14.47 8.50
C PHE A 195 -1.18 -13.44 7.36
N ASN A 196 -2.20 -13.48 6.50
CA ASN A 196 -2.40 -12.50 5.43
C ASN A 196 -2.66 -11.09 6.01
N GLY A 197 -1.89 -10.12 5.54
CA GLY A 197 -1.87 -8.74 6.05
C GLY A 197 -1.15 -8.61 7.39
N ARG A 198 -0.42 -9.65 7.82
CA ARG A 198 0.32 -9.70 9.10
C ARG A 198 1.79 -10.12 8.93
N VAL A 199 2.28 -10.17 7.69
CA VAL A 199 3.66 -10.56 7.39
C VAL A 199 4.65 -9.68 8.18
N PRO A 200 5.61 -10.29 8.92
CA PRO A 200 6.61 -9.54 9.66
C PRO A 200 7.49 -8.71 8.73
N SER A 201 7.91 -7.53 9.19
CA SER A 201 8.76 -6.61 8.41
C SER A 201 10.06 -7.25 7.93
N GLY A 202 10.65 -8.16 8.71
CA GLY A 202 11.87 -8.89 8.32
C GLY A 202 11.71 -9.82 7.11
N ARG A 203 10.47 -10.15 6.71
CA ARG A 203 10.18 -10.92 5.49
C ARG A 203 9.87 -10.05 4.29
N LEU A 204 9.68 -8.75 4.52
CA LEU A 204 9.40 -7.77 3.49
C LEU A 204 10.67 -7.00 3.14
N ARG A 205 10.73 -6.53 1.90
CA ARG A 205 11.79 -5.64 1.43
C ARG A 205 11.16 -4.46 0.72
N ALA A 206 11.53 -3.26 1.16
CA ALA A 206 11.14 -2.03 0.48
C ALA A 206 11.75 -1.99 -0.94
N LEU A 207 10.91 -1.60 -1.90
CA LEU A 207 11.35 -1.28 -3.26
C LEU A 207 12.09 0.06 -3.26
N PRO A 208 13.10 0.21 -4.13
CA PRO A 208 13.81 1.48 -4.32
C PRO A 208 12.88 2.67 -4.59
N ALA A 209 13.30 3.85 -4.14
CA ALA A 209 12.50 5.08 -4.27
C ALA A 209 12.09 5.41 -5.71
N TYR A 210 12.96 5.11 -6.69
CA TYR A 210 12.68 5.37 -8.12
C TYR A 210 11.55 4.49 -8.70
N LEU A 211 11.17 3.40 -8.02
CA LEU A 211 10.02 2.59 -8.40
C LEU A 211 8.71 3.08 -7.77
N ARG A 212 8.76 4.02 -6.82
CA ARG A 212 7.59 4.34 -5.99
C ARG A 212 6.84 5.54 -6.54
N ALA A 213 5.55 5.39 -6.76
CA ALA A 213 4.68 6.54 -6.93
C ALA A 213 4.73 7.42 -5.67
N PRO A 214 4.67 8.76 -5.79
CA PRO A 214 4.59 9.65 -4.63
C PRO A 214 3.40 9.35 -3.71
N SER A 215 2.30 8.84 -4.28
CA SER A 215 1.08 8.43 -3.57
C SER A 215 1.06 6.96 -3.14
N ALA A 216 2.15 6.20 -3.32
CA ALA A 216 2.13 4.77 -3.06
C ALA A 216 1.85 4.45 -1.58
N ALA A 217 0.72 3.78 -1.32
CA ALA A 217 0.26 3.42 0.03
C ALA A 217 1.21 2.41 0.71
N ALA A 218 1.80 1.51 -0.08
CA ALA A 218 2.86 0.61 0.36
C ALA A 218 3.74 0.20 -0.81
N SER A 219 5.04 0.08 -0.58
CA SER A 219 6.01 -0.25 -1.63
C SER A 219 7.01 -1.31 -1.21
N SER A 220 6.61 -2.24 -0.35
CA SER A 220 7.41 -3.41 -0.01
C SER A 220 6.77 -4.66 -0.60
N LEU A 221 7.60 -5.64 -0.93
CA LEU A 221 7.15 -6.97 -1.33
C LEU A 221 7.81 -8.01 -0.43
N GLU A 222 7.38 -9.26 -0.50
CA GLU A 222 8.17 -10.38 0.01
C GLU A 222 9.59 -10.29 -0.59
N ARG A 223 10.62 -10.59 0.22
CA ARG A 223 12.03 -10.34 -0.14
C ARG A 223 12.40 -10.88 -1.53
N VAL A 224 12.06 -12.12 -1.85
CA VAL A 224 12.33 -12.73 -3.16
C VAL A 224 11.54 -12.03 -4.26
N ALA A 225 10.24 -11.79 -4.04
CA ALA A 225 9.40 -11.02 -4.97
C ALA A 225 9.99 -9.62 -5.26
N ALA A 226 10.46 -8.90 -4.24
CA ALA A 226 11.09 -7.58 -4.40
C ALA A 226 12.35 -7.65 -5.26
N MET A 227 13.24 -8.63 -5.02
CA MET A 227 14.45 -8.81 -5.83
C MET A 227 14.11 -9.09 -7.29
N GLN A 228 13.11 -9.92 -7.53
CA GLN A 228 12.67 -10.28 -8.86
C GLN A 228 11.98 -9.12 -9.59
N PHE A 229 11.21 -8.30 -8.86
CA PHE A 229 10.58 -7.11 -9.43
C PHE A 229 11.62 -6.08 -9.86
N ILE A 230 12.67 -5.86 -9.05
CA ILE A 230 13.78 -4.97 -9.41
C ILE A 230 14.52 -5.47 -10.67
N ARG A 231 14.69 -6.79 -10.83
CA ARG A 231 15.29 -7.38 -12.04
C ARG A 231 14.40 -7.19 -13.27
N MET A 232 13.09 -7.37 -13.10
CA MET A 232 12.10 -7.14 -14.16
C MET A 232 12.12 -5.67 -14.60
N ASP A 233 12.08 -4.74 -13.65
CA ASP A 233 12.18 -3.31 -13.92
C ASP A 233 13.50 -2.94 -14.61
N THR A 234 14.63 -3.51 -14.18
CA THR A 234 15.92 -3.25 -14.83
C THR A 234 15.92 -3.67 -16.29
N ALA A 235 15.27 -4.80 -16.62
CA ALA A 235 15.12 -5.25 -18.00
C ALA A 235 14.13 -4.38 -18.78
N PHE A 236 13.03 -3.98 -18.14
CA PHE A 236 12.02 -3.08 -18.71
C PHE A 236 12.63 -1.71 -19.07
N ALA A 237 13.36 -1.10 -18.15
CA ALA A 237 13.98 0.22 -18.33
C ALA A 237 14.99 0.25 -19.47
N LYS A 238 15.67 -0.87 -19.76
CA LYS A 238 16.56 -0.99 -20.93
C LYS A 238 15.80 -0.93 -22.26
N VAL A 239 14.54 -1.35 -22.29
CA VAL A 239 13.71 -1.35 -23.50
C VAL A 239 13.02 -0.01 -23.69
N PHE A 240 12.51 0.58 -22.62
CA PHE A 240 11.62 1.74 -22.70
C PHE A 240 12.25 3.08 -22.27
N GLY A 241 13.40 3.06 -21.62
CA GLY A 241 14.06 4.26 -21.10
C GLY A 241 13.38 4.88 -19.86
N TYR A 242 12.39 4.20 -19.27
CA TYR A 242 11.74 4.60 -18.02
C TYR A 242 11.44 3.39 -17.13
N HIS A 243 11.22 3.64 -15.84
CA HIS A 243 10.98 2.61 -14.83
C HIS A 243 9.50 2.25 -14.68
N ILE A 244 9.24 1.03 -14.24
CA ILE A 244 7.93 0.59 -13.77
C ILE A 244 7.61 1.35 -12.49
N THR A 245 6.51 2.10 -12.51
CA THR A 245 6.03 2.84 -11.34
C THR A 245 5.05 1.99 -10.55
N VAL A 246 5.37 1.70 -9.29
CA VAL A 246 4.57 0.95 -8.33
C VAL A 246 3.69 1.90 -7.52
N GLU A 247 2.40 1.62 -7.52
CA GLU A 247 1.39 2.28 -6.68
C GLU A 247 1.12 1.49 -5.40
N GLU A 248 1.19 0.15 -5.47
CA GLU A 248 0.94 -0.68 -4.28
C GLU A 248 1.73 -2.00 -4.26
N GLY A 249 2.24 -2.36 -3.09
CA GLY A 249 2.84 -3.67 -2.78
C GLY A 249 2.13 -4.33 -1.60
N TYR A 250 2.85 -4.56 -0.49
CA TYR A 250 2.30 -5.20 0.70
C TYR A 250 1.20 -4.36 1.37
N ARG A 251 0.01 -4.92 1.52
CA ARG A 251 -1.13 -4.27 2.19
C ARG A 251 -1.40 -4.95 3.54
N SER A 252 -1.32 -4.20 4.64
CA SER A 252 -1.61 -4.76 5.97
C SER A 252 -3.08 -5.17 6.12
N LEU A 253 -3.39 -5.98 7.14
CA LEU A 253 -4.77 -6.39 7.42
C LEU A 253 -5.64 -5.19 7.85
N TYR A 254 -5.05 -4.16 8.46
CA TYR A 254 -5.77 -2.92 8.78
C TYR A 254 -6.24 -2.26 7.49
N TRP A 255 -5.31 -2.11 6.54
CA TRP A 255 -5.55 -1.53 5.23
C TRP A 255 -6.59 -2.30 4.43
N GLN A 256 -6.51 -3.63 4.44
CA GLN A 256 -7.50 -4.45 3.77
C GLN A 256 -8.90 -4.33 4.41
N LYS A 257 -9.01 -4.20 5.74
CA LYS A 257 -10.30 -3.98 6.42
C LYS A 257 -10.91 -2.64 6.04
N HIS A 258 -10.10 -1.58 5.99
CA HIS A 258 -10.55 -0.26 5.58
C HIS A 258 -11.11 -0.29 4.14
N TRP A 259 -10.33 -0.79 3.17
CA TRP A 259 -10.76 -0.86 1.78
C TRP A 259 -11.97 -1.75 1.55
N TYR A 260 -12.07 -2.86 2.29
CA TYR A 260 -13.25 -3.72 2.22
C TYR A 260 -14.50 -3.01 2.75
N ALA A 261 -14.39 -2.23 3.82
CA ALA A 261 -15.52 -1.46 4.34
C ALA A 261 -15.96 -0.34 3.38
N GLN A 262 -15.02 0.25 2.63
CA GLN A 262 -15.32 1.31 1.67
C GLN A 262 -15.91 0.78 0.35
N TYR A 263 -15.37 -0.32 -0.17
CA TYR A 263 -15.67 -0.75 -1.54
C TYR A 263 -16.41 -2.09 -1.65
N GLY A 264 -16.30 -2.95 -0.64
CA GLY A 264 -16.85 -4.30 -0.67
C GLY A 264 -16.31 -5.18 -1.80
N ALA A 265 -16.85 -6.39 -1.93
CA ALA A 265 -16.55 -7.26 -3.06
C ALA A 265 -17.31 -6.81 -4.33
N PRO A 266 -16.76 -7.01 -5.55
CA PRO A 266 -15.45 -7.59 -5.84
C PRO A 266 -14.28 -6.59 -5.80
N ARG A 267 -14.55 -5.29 -5.59
CA ARG A 267 -13.56 -4.20 -5.66
C ARG A 267 -12.45 -4.30 -4.61
N ALA A 268 -12.75 -4.87 -3.45
CA ALA A 268 -11.80 -5.16 -2.40
C ALA A 268 -11.95 -6.61 -1.95
N ALA A 269 -10.82 -7.32 -1.85
CA ALA A 269 -10.81 -8.67 -1.31
C ALA A 269 -11.27 -8.70 0.16
N TYR A 270 -11.94 -9.78 0.55
CA TYR A 270 -12.32 -9.99 1.95
C TYR A 270 -11.06 -9.95 2.85
N PRO A 271 -11.10 -9.33 4.05
CA PRO A 271 -9.92 -9.17 4.89
C PRO A 271 -9.19 -10.49 5.19
N GLY A 272 -7.88 -10.48 4.94
CA GLY A 272 -7.01 -11.64 5.05
C GLY A 272 -7.01 -12.57 3.84
N THR A 273 -7.50 -12.11 2.69
CA THR A 273 -7.51 -12.91 1.44
C THR A 273 -6.85 -12.21 0.25
N SER A 274 -6.27 -11.03 0.43
CA SER A 274 -5.62 -10.31 -0.68
C SER A 274 -4.19 -10.82 -0.92
N ASN A 275 -3.77 -10.97 -2.17
CA ASN A 275 -2.38 -11.33 -2.49
C ASN A 275 -1.40 -10.21 -2.05
N HIS A 276 -1.84 -8.94 -2.00
CA HIS A 276 -1.09 -7.85 -1.40
C HIS A 276 -0.81 -8.09 0.09
N GLY A 277 -1.72 -8.75 0.80
CA GLY A 277 -1.52 -9.10 2.22
C GLY A 277 -0.36 -10.06 2.46
N MET A 278 0.19 -10.67 1.41
CA MET A 278 1.35 -11.55 1.48
C MET A 278 2.64 -10.86 1.00
N GLY A 279 2.55 -9.65 0.45
CA GLY A 279 3.66 -9.03 -0.28
C GLY A 279 3.97 -9.75 -1.60
N LEU A 280 3.01 -10.50 -2.14
CA LEU A 280 3.16 -11.31 -3.35
C LEU A 280 2.38 -10.71 -4.53
N ALA A 281 1.89 -9.49 -4.41
CA ALA A 281 1.24 -8.78 -5.50
C ALA A 281 1.75 -7.36 -5.56
N VAL A 282 1.74 -6.81 -6.76
CA VAL A 282 2.12 -5.43 -7.05
C VAL A 282 1.09 -4.82 -8.00
N ASP A 283 0.65 -3.62 -7.66
CA ASP A 283 -0.10 -2.75 -8.55
C ASP A 283 0.85 -1.69 -9.10
N ILE A 284 0.98 -1.65 -10.42
CA ILE A 284 1.74 -0.62 -11.13
C ILE A 284 0.82 0.54 -11.53
N ARG A 285 1.38 1.63 -12.04
CA ARG A 285 0.64 2.86 -12.34
C ARG A 285 -0.68 2.59 -13.08
N SER A 286 -1.80 2.94 -12.46
CA SER A 286 -3.15 2.63 -12.95
C SER A 286 -3.96 3.84 -13.41
N GLY A 287 -3.51 5.05 -13.08
CA GLY A 287 -4.22 6.30 -13.40
C GLY A 287 -4.23 6.69 -14.89
N ALA A 288 -4.97 7.76 -15.19
CA ALA A 288 -5.05 8.32 -16.54
C ALA A 288 -3.66 8.61 -17.14
N GLY A 289 -3.49 8.29 -18.42
CA GLY A 289 -2.21 8.40 -19.12
C GLY A 289 -1.16 7.38 -18.67
N SER A 290 -1.54 6.32 -17.95
CA SER A 290 -0.62 5.21 -17.65
C SER A 290 -0.08 4.61 -18.94
N PRO A 291 1.24 4.42 -19.07
CA PRO A 291 1.83 3.74 -20.22
C PRO A 291 1.59 2.22 -20.18
N PHE A 292 1.00 1.69 -19.11
CA PHE A 292 0.80 0.25 -18.87
C PHE A 292 -0.63 -0.23 -19.19
N THR A 293 -1.48 0.63 -19.77
CA THR A 293 -2.84 0.24 -20.16
C THR A 293 -2.82 -0.88 -21.19
N PHE A 294 -3.90 -1.68 -21.25
CA PHE A 294 -3.99 -2.84 -22.14
C PHE A 294 -3.65 -2.50 -23.59
N GLY A 295 -2.84 -3.35 -24.22
CA GLY A 295 -2.48 -3.27 -25.63
C GLY A 295 -1.33 -2.30 -25.96
N THR A 296 -0.89 -1.50 -24.99
CA THR A 296 0.33 -0.68 -25.11
C THR A 296 1.58 -1.57 -25.26
N SER A 297 2.66 -0.99 -25.76
CA SER A 297 3.94 -1.70 -25.88
C SER A 297 4.47 -2.17 -24.51
N ALA A 298 4.28 -1.38 -23.45
CA ALA A 298 4.70 -1.75 -22.10
C ALA A 298 3.85 -2.91 -21.55
N ASP A 299 2.52 -2.87 -21.71
CA ASP A 299 1.63 -3.98 -21.34
C ASP A 299 2.03 -5.27 -22.05
N LYS A 300 2.17 -5.23 -23.39
CA LYS A 300 2.62 -6.40 -24.17
C LYS A 300 3.96 -6.95 -23.71
N TRP A 301 4.92 -6.07 -23.38
CA TRP A 301 6.21 -6.49 -22.86
C TRP A 301 6.07 -7.17 -21.50
N LEU A 302 5.27 -6.60 -20.59
CA LEU A 302 5.05 -7.17 -19.26
C LEU A 302 4.36 -8.54 -19.35
N THR A 303 3.33 -8.68 -20.18
CA THR A 303 2.66 -9.96 -20.43
C THR A 303 3.62 -11.00 -21.01
N ALA A 304 4.48 -10.61 -21.95
CA ALA A 304 5.42 -11.54 -22.59
C ALA A 304 6.60 -11.94 -21.70
N ASN A 305 7.09 -11.03 -20.85
CA ASN A 305 8.37 -11.20 -20.14
C ASN A 305 8.23 -11.39 -18.63
N GLY A 306 7.18 -10.84 -18.02
CA GLY A 306 7.04 -10.77 -16.56
C GLY A 306 7.18 -12.13 -15.90
N ALA A 307 6.58 -13.16 -16.51
CA ALA A 307 6.54 -14.48 -15.93
C ALA A 307 7.94 -15.15 -15.93
N GLY A 308 8.87 -14.70 -16.77
CA GLY A 308 10.29 -15.06 -16.70
C GLY A 308 10.94 -14.59 -15.39
N PHE A 309 10.57 -13.39 -14.92
CA PHE A 309 10.98 -12.84 -13.62
C PHE A 309 10.15 -13.38 -12.45
N GLY A 310 9.07 -14.10 -12.74
CA GLY A 310 8.17 -14.66 -11.72
C GLY A 310 7.00 -13.74 -11.39
N PHE A 311 6.64 -12.78 -12.24
CA PHE A 311 5.43 -11.97 -12.10
C PHE A 311 4.46 -12.24 -13.24
N ASP A 312 3.18 -12.45 -12.94
CA ASP A 312 2.17 -12.73 -13.96
C ASP A 312 0.86 -12.03 -13.67
N ARG A 313 0.20 -11.59 -14.75
CA ARG A 313 -1.15 -11.06 -14.70
C ARG A 313 -2.10 -12.19 -15.07
N SER A 314 -2.77 -12.73 -14.04
CA SER A 314 -3.65 -13.88 -14.20
C SER A 314 -4.67 -13.70 -15.32
N TRP A 315 -5.02 -14.78 -16.02
CA TRP A 315 -5.90 -14.73 -17.20
C TRP A 315 -7.28 -14.10 -16.95
N TRP A 316 -7.81 -14.15 -15.72
CA TRP A 316 -9.10 -13.55 -15.34
C TRP A 316 -9.01 -12.06 -15.03
N LEU A 317 -7.79 -11.52 -14.92
CA LEU A 317 -7.47 -10.09 -14.82
C LEU A 317 -7.04 -9.51 -16.17
N ASP A 318 -7.05 -10.30 -17.23
CA ASP A 318 -6.59 -9.89 -18.55
C ASP A 318 -7.61 -9.05 -19.33
N GLN A 319 -7.16 -8.46 -20.44
CA GLN A 319 -7.98 -7.67 -21.34
C GLN A 319 -9.22 -8.46 -21.76
N GLY A 320 -10.38 -7.80 -21.71
CA GLY A 320 -11.65 -8.40 -22.09
C GLY A 320 -12.30 -9.28 -21.01
N ARG A 321 -11.76 -9.30 -19.78
CA ARG A 321 -12.37 -10.00 -18.64
C ARG A 321 -13.23 -9.07 -17.77
N PRO A 322 -14.25 -9.60 -17.05
CA PRO A 322 -15.08 -8.78 -16.15
C PRO A 322 -14.30 -8.09 -15.02
N ASN A 323 -13.17 -8.68 -14.60
CA ASN A 323 -12.30 -8.17 -13.54
C ASN A 323 -10.95 -7.74 -14.11
N ALA A 324 -10.92 -7.14 -15.30
CA ALA A 324 -9.66 -6.77 -15.95
C ALA A 324 -8.89 -5.72 -15.14
N GLU A 325 -7.62 -6.02 -14.82
CA GLU A 325 -6.73 -5.19 -14.03
C GLU A 325 -5.34 -5.15 -14.67
N PHE A 326 -5.13 -4.29 -15.67
CA PHE A 326 -3.84 -4.19 -16.39
C PHE A 326 -2.65 -3.90 -15.46
N TRP A 327 -2.93 -3.27 -14.32
CA TRP A 327 -1.95 -2.87 -13.33
C TRP A 327 -1.53 -3.98 -12.36
N HIS A 328 -2.31 -5.06 -12.24
CA HIS A 328 -2.11 -6.05 -11.17
C HIS A 328 -1.27 -7.24 -11.63
N TYR A 329 -0.17 -7.50 -10.90
CA TYR A 329 0.70 -8.64 -11.16
C TYR A 329 0.96 -9.42 -9.87
N ASN A 330 0.81 -10.75 -9.94
CA ASN A 330 1.12 -11.66 -8.84
C ASN A 330 2.53 -12.23 -9.00
N PHE A 331 3.26 -12.34 -7.90
CA PHE A 331 4.49 -13.10 -7.86
C PHE A 331 4.16 -14.60 -7.85
N ILE A 332 4.48 -15.28 -8.96
CA ILE A 332 4.21 -16.69 -9.21
C ILE A 332 5.43 -17.59 -9.04
N GLY A 333 6.65 -17.05 -8.89
CA GLY A 333 7.89 -17.82 -8.72
C GLY A 333 8.61 -18.24 -10.01
#